data_AF-A0A537JXC5-F1
#
_entry.id   AF-A0A537JXC5-F1
#
_cell.length_a   1.000
_cell.length_b   1.000
_cell.length_c   1.000
_cell.angle_alpha   90.00
_cell.angle_beta   90.00
_cell.angle_gamma   90.00
#
_symmetry.space_group_name_H-M   'P 1'
#
loop_
_entity.id
_entity.type
_entity.pdbx_description
1 polymer ?
#
loop_
_entity_poly.entity_id
_entity_poly.type
_entity_poly.pdbx_seq_one_letter_code
_entity_poly.pdbx_strand_id
1 'polypeptide(L)'
;MQQFLGIILEKMMRAWSWVTLILLAILIKLSSLSSGFIEEYYSNGVYPIISKIQRFLFGWLPFSFGDLIYSFIILVLLVKTWQILKVSFKRKYSRQYFLEGLKQIIFFFLFVYVLFYLLWGLNYSRKGIASQLNLKMSRYSLAELDTLTNVLEKRLNYYAALVEPSQRDSFHKKRNLFREGYQAYQLAVQSVLCVFELSAEVNQTFVI
;
A
#
# COMPACT_ATOMS: atom_id res chain seq x y z
N MET A 1 11.79 30.91 -0.97
CA MET A 1 11.15 29.59 -1.17
C MET A 1 10.87 29.28 -2.65
N GLN A 2 10.28 30.19 -3.43
CA GLN A 2 9.97 29.95 -4.86
C GLN A 2 11.19 29.78 -5.77
N GLN A 3 12.25 30.58 -5.59
CA GLN A 3 13.50 30.45 -6.36
C GLN A 3 14.23 29.13 -6.08
N PHE A 4 14.28 28.71 -4.81
CA PHE A 4 14.97 27.48 -4.41
C PHE A 4 14.27 26.23 -4.96
N LEU A 5 12.93 26.17 -4.87
CA LEU A 5 12.16 25.08 -5.46
C LEU A 5 12.27 25.05 -6.99
N GLY A 6 12.28 26.22 -7.65
CA GLY A 6 12.44 26.32 -9.10
C GLY A 6 13.78 25.75 -9.59
N ILE A 7 14.88 26.11 -8.91
CA ILE A 7 16.23 25.62 -9.26
C ILE A 7 16.36 24.11 -9.08
N ILE A 8 15.79 23.56 -7.99
CA ILE A 8 15.79 22.10 -7.76
C ILE A 8 14.98 21.37 -8.83
N LEU A 9 13.78 21.87 -9.16
CA LEU A 9 12.93 21.30 -10.20
C LEU A 9 13.59 21.33 -11.57
N GLU A 10 14.19 22.45 -11.98
CA GLU A 10 14.92 22.54 -13.26
C GLU A 10 16.10 21.56 -13.32
N LYS A 11 16.85 21.43 -12.21
CA LYS A 11 17.98 20.48 -12.14
C LYS A 11 17.51 19.02 -12.18
N MET A 12 16.35 18.72 -11.60
CA MET A 12 15.71 17.40 -11.66
C MET A 12 15.10 17.09 -13.02
N MET A 13 14.56 18.08 -13.74
CA MET A 13 13.87 17.93 -15.03
C MET A 13 14.81 17.86 -16.25
N ARG A 14 16.03 17.34 -16.09
CA ARG A 14 16.90 17.05 -17.23
C ARG A 14 16.25 16.01 -18.15
N ALA A 15 16.58 16.05 -19.44
CA ALA A 15 16.03 15.12 -20.44
C ALA A 15 16.16 13.64 -20.03
N TRP A 16 17.30 13.27 -19.42
CA TRP A 16 17.53 11.93 -18.89
C TRP A 16 16.51 11.51 -17.82
N SER A 17 16.09 12.42 -16.93
CA SER A 17 15.08 12.13 -15.91
C SER A 17 13.71 11.86 -16.52
N TRP A 18 13.36 12.54 -17.61
CA TRP A 18 12.12 12.26 -18.33
C TRP A 18 12.17 10.87 -18.97
N VAL A 19 13.27 10.54 -19.63
CA VAL A 19 13.45 9.23 -20.26
C VAL A 19 13.38 8.11 -19.22
N THR A 20 14.05 8.26 -18.07
CA THR A 20 14.01 7.24 -17.01
C THR A 20 12.63 7.10 -16.39
N LEU A 21 11.93 8.20 -16.10
CA LEU A 21 10.58 8.14 -15.54
C LEU A 21 9.57 7.51 -16.51
N ILE A 22 9.64 7.85 -17.80
CA ILE A 22 8.77 7.25 -18.82
C ILE A 22 9.08 5.76 -18.97
N LEU A 23 10.35 5.38 -19.04
CA LEU A 23 10.76 3.98 -19.11
C LEU A 23 10.26 3.20 -17.90
N LEU A 24 10.44 3.73 -16.69
CA LEU A 24 9.92 3.12 -15.46
C LEU A 24 8.40 3.00 -15.47
N ALA A 25 7.68 4.04 -15.93
CA ALA A 25 6.22 3.98 -16.03
C ALA A 25 5.74 2.88 -17.00
N ILE A 26 6.43 2.70 -18.14
CA ILE A 26 6.15 1.63 -19.09
C ILE A 26 6.42 0.26 -18.45
N LEU A 27 7.58 0.09 -17.80
CA LEU A 27 7.93 -1.15 -17.11
C LEU A 27 6.92 -1.51 -16.02
N ILE A 28 6.51 -0.53 -15.19
CA ILE A 28 5.46 -0.68 -14.17
C ILE A 28 4.17 -1.18 -14.83
N LYS A 29 3.76 -0.54 -15.94
CA LYS A 29 2.53 -0.93 -16.63
C LYS A 29 2.62 -2.35 -17.17
N LEU A 30 3.74 -2.73 -17.78
CA LEU A 30 3.95 -4.09 -18.29
C LEU A 30 3.94 -5.13 -17.17
N SER A 31 4.65 -4.88 -16.07
CA SER A 31 4.66 -5.76 -14.90
C SER A 31 3.26 -5.90 -14.29
N SER A 32 2.47 -4.82 -14.24
CA SER A 32 1.11 -4.83 -13.68
C SER A 32 0.11 -5.72 -14.42
N LEU A 33 0.42 -6.16 -15.66
CA LEU A 33 -0.44 -7.04 -16.45
C LEU A 33 -0.38 -8.50 -15.97
N SER A 34 0.72 -8.91 -15.31
CA SER A 34 0.91 -10.27 -14.81
C SER A 34 0.83 -10.30 -13.29
N SER A 35 -0.33 -10.68 -12.76
CA SER A 35 -0.55 -10.78 -11.31
C SER A 35 0.37 -11.82 -10.64
N GLY A 36 0.70 -12.90 -11.35
CA GLY A 36 1.65 -13.92 -10.87
C GLY A 36 3.08 -13.37 -10.73
N PHE A 37 3.55 -12.61 -11.72
CA PHE A 37 4.86 -11.96 -11.65
C PHE A 37 4.95 -10.97 -10.48
N ILE A 38 3.90 -10.17 -10.29
CA ILE A 38 3.83 -9.21 -9.17
C ILE A 38 3.82 -9.91 -7.83
N GLU A 39 3.13 -11.04 -7.70
CA GLU A 39 3.08 -11.80 -6.45
C GLU A 39 4.45 -12.37 -6.07
N GLU A 40 5.11 -13.05 -7.01
CA GLU A 40 6.39 -13.72 -6.77
C GLU A 40 7.55 -12.74 -6.59
N TYR A 41 7.78 -11.85 -7.55
CA TYR A 41 8.99 -11.04 -7.59
C TYR A 41 8.84 -9.75 -6.77
N TYR A 42 7.72 -9.04 -6.94
CA TYR A 42 7.53 -7.76 -6.27
C TYR A 42 7.01 -7.93 -4.84
N SER A 43 5.88 -8.64 -4.66
CA SER A 43 5.14 -8.65 -3.38
C SER A 43 5.81 -9.51 -2.32
N ASN A 44 6.34 -10.68 -2.71
CA ASN A 44 7.03 -11.60 -1.80
C ASN A 44 8.56 -11.40 -1.79
N GLY A 45 9.14 -10.81 -2.85
CA GLY A 45 10.58 -10.56 -2.94
C GLY A 45 11.00 -9.14 -2.52
N VAL A 46 10.69 -8.15 -3.36
CA VAL A 46 11.20 -6.77 -3.21
C VAL A 46 10.48 -5.99 -2.10
N TYR A 47 9.15 -6.09 -2.05
CA TYR A 47 8.30 -5.30 -1.16
C TYR A 47 8.56 -5.54 0.35
N PRO A 48 8.88 -6.75 0.84
CA PRO A 48 9.29 -6.96 2.23
C PRO A 48 10.52 -6.15 2.63
N ILE A 49 11.46 -5.92 1.70
CA ILE A 49 12.65 -5.08 1.94
C ILE A 49 12.22 -3.62 2.01
N ILE A 50 11.45 -3.16 1.02
CA ILE A 50 10.93 -1.78 0.95
C ILE A 50 10.13 -1.45 2.22
N SER A 51 9.23 -2.33 2.65
CA SER A 51 8.37 -2.11 3.82
C SER A 51 9.17 -2.09 5.14
N LYS A 52 10.24 -2.88 5.26
CA LYS A 52 11.17 -2.80 6.40
C LYS A 52 11.89 -1.46 6.45
N ILE A 53 12.39 -0.99 5.30
CA ILE A 53 13.06 0.32 5.20
C ILE A 53 12.08 1.45 5.56
N GLN A 54 10.88 1.45 4.99
CA GLN A 54 9.84 2.45 5.30
C GLN A 54 9.48 2.44 6.79
N ARG A 55 9.34 1.25 7.40
CA ARG A 55 9.04 1.12 8.83
C ARG A 55 10.20 1.58 9.71
N PHE A 56 11.44 1.37 9.29
CA PHE A 56 12.62 1.89 9.99
C PHE A 56 12.65 3.43 9.93
N LEU A 57 12.44 4.00 8.74
CA LEU A 57 12.51 5.45 8.52
C LEU A 57 11.34 6.21 9.13
N PHE A 58 10.12 5.66 9.07
CA PHE A 58 8.88 6.38 9.42
C PHE A 58 8.10 5.75 10.57
N GLY A 59 8.45 4.55 11.05
CA GLY A 59 7.68 3.83 12.07
C GLY A 59 7.74 4.44 13.48
N TRP A 60 8.70 5.34 13.71
CA TRP A 60 8.78 6.13 14.95
C TRP A 60 7.81 7.31 14.96
N LEU A 61 7.27 7.72 13.80
CA LEU A 61 6.28 8.78 13.73
C LEU A 61 4.92 8.29 14.26
N PRO A 62 4.22 9.11 15.08
CA PRO A 62 2.89 8.75 15.59
C PRO A 62 1.78 8.94 14.55
N PHE A 63 2.08 9.53 13.39
CA PHE A 63 1.15 9.79 12.28
C PHE A 63 1.67 9.18 10.97
N SER A 64 0.79 9.05 9.96
CA SER A 64 1.16 8.48 8.65
C SER A 64 2.03 9.45 7.86
N PHE A 65 3.18 9.00 7.38
CA PHE A 65 4.03 9.79 6.48
C PHE A 65 3.32 10.13 5.16
N GLY A 66 2.40 9.27 4.71
CA GLY A 66 1.56 9.55 3.54
C GLY A 66 0.69 10.80 3.71
N ASP A 67 0.18 11.06 4.92
CA ASP A 67 -0.66 12.22 5.19
C ASP A 67 0.12 13.53 5.05
N LEU A 68 1.41 13.52 5.41
CA LEU A 68 2.30 14.66 5.16
C LEU A 68 2.51 14.88 3.67
N ILE A 69 2.71 13.82 2.89
CA ILE A 69 2.86 13.91 1.43
C ILE A 69 1.58 14.46 0.80
N TYR A 70 0.40 13.94 1.19
CA TYR A 70 -0.89 14.44 0.68
C TYR A 70 -1.11 15.90 1.05
N SER A 71 -0.85 16.29 2.29
CA SER A 71 -0.95 17.67 2.75
C SER A 71 -0.02 18.60 1.96
N PHE A 72 1.22 18.16 1.70
CA PHE A 72 2.18 18.91 0.89
C PHE A 72 1.72 19.08 -0.56
N ILE A 73 1.22 18.01 -1.20
CA ILE A 73 0.69 18.06 -2.58
C ILE A 73 -0.49 19.04 -2.65
N ILE A 74 -1.43 18.96 -1.72
CA ILE A 74 -2.59 19.86 -1.66
C ILE A 74 -2.13 21.32 -1.51
N LEU A 75 -1.18 21.59 -0.61
CA LEU A 75 -0.64 22.93 -0.41
C LEU A 75 0.01 23.48 -1.69
N VAL A 76 0.82 22.66 -2.37
CA VAL A 76 1.47 23.06 -3.64
C VAL A 76 0.42 23.36 -4.71
N LEU A 77 -0.61 22.53 -4.85
CA LEU A 77 -1.70 22.74 -5.80
C LEU A 77 -2.49 24.01 -5.49
N LEU A 78 -2.80 24.29 -4.22
CA LEU A 78 -3.49 25.52 -3.81
C LEU A 78 -2.64 26.76 -4.12
N VAL A 79 -1.36 26.75 -3.76
CA VAL A 79 -0.43 27.87 -4.00
C VAL A 79 -0.26 28.13 -5.51
N LYS A 80 -0.10 27.08 -6.32
CA LYS A 80 0.04 27.20 -7.78
C LYS A 80 -1.25 27.69 -8.43
N THR A 81 -2.40 27.16 -8.02
CA THR A 81 -3.71 27.63 -8.49
C THR A 81 -3.92 29.10 -8.16
N TRP A 82 -3.61 29.53 -6.93
CA TRP A 82 -3.71 30.93 -6.52
C TRP A 82 -2.81 31.86 -7.36
N GLN A 83 -1.59 31.43 -7.68
CA GLN A 83 -0.67 32.19 -8.53
C GLN A 83 -1.19 32.34 -9.96
N ILE A 84 -1.69 31.25 -10.55
CA ILE A 84 -2.30 31.23 -11.89
C ILE A 84 -3.46 32.22 -11.93
N LEU A 85 -4.35 32.18 -10.94
CA LEU A 85 -5.47 33.13 -10.85
C LEU A 85 -4.97 34.58 -10.75
N LYS A 86 -4.02 34.88 -9.86
CA LYS A 86 -3.46 36.24 -9.67
C LYS A 86 -2.79 36.78 -10.94
N VAL A 87 -2.09 35.94 -11.71
CA VAL A 87 -1.45 36.34 -12.97
C VAL A 87 -2.47 36.51 -14.09
N SER A 88 -3.53 35.69 -14.10
CA SER A 88 -4.64 35.79 -15.07
C SER A 88 -5.36 37.13 -14.94
N PHE A 89 -5.62 37.57 -13.71
CA PHE A 89 -6.18 38.89 -13.42
C PHE A 89 -5.29 40.06 -13.88
N LYS A 90 -3.98 39.87 -14.03
CA LYS A 90 -3.03 40.92 -14.46
C LYS A 90 -2.76 40.94 -15.97
N ARG A 91 -3.41 40.10 -16.78
CA ARG A 91 -3.26 39.97 -18.26
C ARG A 91 -1.82 39.81 -18.78
N LYS A 92 -0.83 39.52 -17.93
CA LYS A 92 0.57 39.26 -18.32
C LYS A 92 0.78 37.78 -18.66
N TYR A 93 -0.09 37.20 -19.49
CA TYR A 93 0.00 35.79 -19.87
C TYR A 93 0.85 35.63 -21.13
N SER A 94 2.03 35.02 -20.99
CA SER A 94 2.81 34.52 -22.13
C SER A 94 2.60 33.01 -22.26
N ARG A 95 2.37 32.52 -23.49
CA ARG A 95 2.23 31.08 -23.80
C ARG A 95 3.39 30.24 -23.26
N GLN A 96 4.60 30.81 -23.21
CA GLN A 96 5.80 30.14 -22.73
C GLN A 96 5.73 29.83 -21.22
N TYR A 97 5.20 30.75 -20.41
CA TYR A 97 5.02 30.51 -18.96
C TYR A 97 4.02 29.38 -18.68
N PHE A 98 2.96 29.28 -19.50
CA PHE A 98 1.99 28.20 -19.38
C PHE A 98 2.60 26.83 -19.73
N LEU A 99 3.36 26.76 -20.84
CA LEU A 99 4.02 25.52 -21.26
C LEU A 99 5.04 25.02 -20.23
N GLU A 100 5.85 25.91 -19.64
CA GLU A 100 6.78 25.53 -18.58
C GLU A 100 6.06 25.06 -17.31
N GLY A 101 4.98 25.73 -16.91
CA GLY A 101 4.14 25.29 -15.79
C GLY A 101 3.52 23.91 -16.04
N LEU A 102 3.02 23.66 -17.25
CA LEU A 102 2.43 22.37 -17.62
C LEU A 102 3.47 21.25 -17.60
N LYS A 103 4.68 21.48 -18.14
CA LYS A 103 5.80 20.52 -18.07
C LYS A 103 6.14 20.16 -16.62
N GLN A 104 6.23 21.15 -15.73
CA GLN A 104 6.52 20.92 -14.30
C GLN A 104 5.44 20.07 -13.64
N ILE A 105 4.17 20.35 -13.95
CA ILE A 105 3.03 19.59 -13.41
C ILE A 105 3.06 18.14 -13.92
N ILE A 106 3.23 17.93 -15.22
CA ILE A 106 3.30 16.58 -15.81
C ILE A 106 4.48 15.80 -15.22
N PHE A 107 5.66 16.41 -15.13
CA PHE A 107 6.83 15.78 -14.53
C PHE A 107 6.56 15.38 -13.08
N PHE A 108 5.96 16.28 -12.30
CA PHE A 108 5.62 16.03 -10.90
C PHE A 108 4.67 14.84 -10.75
N PHE A 109 3.58 14.81 -11.53
CA PHE A 109 2.63 13.68 -11.49
C PHE A 109 3.25 12.38 -11.97
N LEU A 110 4.10 12.41 -13.00
CA LEU A 110 4.81 11.22 -13.49
C LEU A 110 5.79 10.69 -12.44
N PHE A 111 6.53 11.58 -11.78
CA PHE A 111 7.43 11.22 -10.69
C PHE A 111 6.66 10.60 -9.52
N VAL A 112 5.57 11.23 -9.08
CA VAL A 112 4.70 10.72 -8.01
C VAL A 112 4.10 9.37 -8.39
N TYR A 113 3.66 9.20 -9.64
CA TYR A 113 3.14 7.93 -10.16
C TYR A 113 4.18 6.81 -10.04
N VAL A 114 5.39 7.03 -10.58
CA VAL A 114 6.46 6.03 -10.53
C VAL A 114 6.82 5.70 -9.08
N LEU A 115 7.00 6.71 -8.23
CA LEU A 115 7.34 6.53 -6.83
C LEU A 115 6.25 5.74 -6.08
N PHE A 116 4.98 6.11 -6.27
CA PHE A 116 3.84 5.42 -5.67
C PHE A 116 3.81 3.94 -6.05
N TYR A 117 3.92 3.63 -7.33
CA TYR A 117 3.88 2.25 -7.82
C TYR A 117 5.07 1.41 -7.35
N LEU A 118 6.27 1.97 -7.35
CA LEU A 118 7.46 1.26 -6.88
C LEU A 118 7.45 1.04 -5.37
N LEU A 119 6.94 1.98 -4.58
CA LEU A 119 6.93 1.84 -3.12
C LEU A 119 5.86 0.89 -2.62
N TRP A 120 4.66 0.92 -3.20
CA TRP A 120 3.58 0.00 -2.80
C TRP A 120 2.53 -0.27 -3.88
N GLY A 121 2.36 0.61 -4.88
CA GLY A 121 1.23 0.56 -5.81
C GLY A 121 1.18 -0.69 -6.69
N LEU A 122 2.32 -1.33 -6.97
CA LEU A 122 2.35 -2.62 -7.66
C LEU A 122 1.65 -3.74 -6.87
N ASN A 123 1.56 -3.68 -5.54
CA ASN A 123 0.84 -4.68 -4.74
C ASN A 123 -0.66 -4.75 -5.08
N TYR A 124 -1.26 -3.69 -5.63
CA TYR A 124 -2.67 -3.72 -6.04
C TYR A 124 -2.92 -4.58 -7.29
N SER A 125 -1.86 -4.96 -8.01
CA SER A 125 -1.94 -5.86 -9.17
C SER A 125 -1.84 -7.33 -8.80
N ARG A 126 -1.79 -7.69 -7.50
CA ARG A 126 -1.83 -9.08 -7.03
C ARG A 126 -3.17 -9.74 -7.33
N LYS A 127 -3.19 -11.07 -7.30
CA LYS A 127 -4.47 -11.81 -7.30
C LYS A 127 -5.25 -11.47 -6.03
N GLY A 128 -6.56 -11.27 -6.16
CA GLY A 128 -7.42 -11.03 -5.01
C GLY A 128 -7.46 -12.25 -4.08
N ILE A 129 -7.66 -12.01 -2.78
CA ILE A 129 -7.69 -13.07 -1.76
C ILE A 129 -8.70 -14.18 -2.08
N ALA A 130 -9.83 -13.82 -2.71
CA ALA A 130 -10.82 -14.79 -3.17
C ALA A 130 -10.25 -15.78 -4.20
N SER A 131 -9.43 -15.32 -5.13
CA SER A 131 -8.74 -16.19 -6.09
C SER A 131 -7.64 -17.00 -5.42
N GLN A 132 -6.93 -16.43 -4.44
CA GLN A 132 -5.86 -17.13 -3.72
C GLN A 132 -6.39 -18.26 -2.85
N LEU A 133 -7.54 -18.04 -2.21
CA LEU A 133 -8.21 -19.00 -1.33
C LEU A 133 -9.25 -19.87 -2.05
N ASN A 134 -9.37 -19.76 -3.37
CA ASN A 134 -10.41 -20.43 -4.18
C ASN A 134 -11.83 -20.24 -3.63
N LEU A 135 -12.13 -19.06 -3.10
CA LEU A 135 -13.44 -18.72 -2.55
C LEU A 135 -14.44 -18.49 -3.68
N LYS A 136 -15.59 -19.15 -3.57
CA LYS A 136 -16.75 -18.86 -4.41
C LYS A 136 -17.42 -17.59 -3.89
N MET A 137 -17.23 -16.49 -4.61
CA MET A 137 -17.88 -15.20 -4.28
C MET A 137 -19.36 -15.27 -4.67
N SER A 138 -20.22 -15.66 -3.73
CA SER A 138 -21.68 -15.55 -3.86
C SER A 138 -22.20 -14.25 -3.24
N ARG A 139 -23.38 -13.79 -3.67
CA ARG A 139 -24.10 -12.76 -2.92
C ARG A 139 -24.56 -13.38 -1.59
N TYR A 140 -24.16 -12.77 -0.48
CA TYR A 140 -24.65 -13.14 0.83
C TYR A 140 -25.99 -12.46 1.11
N SER A 141 -26.82 -13.12 1.91
CA SER A 141 -28.07 -12.60 2.45
C SER A 141 -27.84 -11.81 3.74
N LEU A 142 -28.80 -10.96 4.12
CA LEU A 142 -28.76 -10.27 5.41
C LEU A 142 -28.76 -11.25 6.59
N ALA A 143 -29.43 -12.39 6.48
CA ALA A 143 -29.46 -13.41 7.52
C ALA A 143 -28.09 -14.10 7.73
N GLU A 144 -27.35 -14.35 6.64
CA GLU A 144 -25.98 -14.88 6.73
C GLU A 144 -25.03 -13.85 7.36
N LEU A 145 -25.17 -12.58 7.02
CA LEU A 145 -24.38 -11.50 7.63
C LEU A 145 -24.70 -11.35 9.12
N ASP A 146 -25.97 -11.41 9.51
CA ASP A 146 -26.40 -11.37 10.91
C ASP A 146 -25.85 -12.56 11.70
N THR A 147 -25.93 -13.76 11.12
CA THR A 147 -25.35 -14.98 11.71
C THR A 147 -23.85 -14.84 11.90
N LEU A 148 -23.12 -14.39 10.88
CA LEU A 148 -21.68 -14.19 10.96
C LEU A 148 -21.32 -13.18 12.05
N THR A 149 -22.05 -12.07 12.12
CA THR A 149 -21.82 -11.02 13.12
C THR A 149 -22.03 -11.56 14.54
N ASN A 150 -23.13 -12.28 14.77
CA ASN A 150 -23.41 -12.93 16.06
C ASN A 150 -22.34 -13.96 16.44
N VAL A 151 -21.85 -14.76 15.49
CA VAL A 151 -20.77 -15.72 15.73
C VAL A 151 -19.47 -15.01 16.11
N LEU A 152 -19.11 -13.96 15.39
CA LEU A 152 -17.89 -13.17 15.67
C LEU A 152 -17.98 -12.47 17.01
N GLU A 153 -19.13 -11.86 17.35
CA GLU A 153 -19.38 -11.22 18.64
C GLU A 153 -19.22 -12.21 19.79
N LYS A 154 -19.90 -13.37 19.72
CA LYS A 154 -19.81 -14.40 20.76
C LYS A 154 -18.38 -14.91 20.94
N ARG A 155 -17.65 -15.14 19.84
CA ARG A 155 -16.24 -15.57 19.90
C ARG A 155 -15.36 -14.48 20.49
N LEU A 156 -15.54 -13.22 20.09
CA LEU A 156 -14.80 -12.09 20.64
C LEU A 156 -15.01 -11.96 22.14
N ASN A 157 -16.27 -12.00 22.61
CA ASN A 157 -16.59 -11.92 24.04
C ASN A 157 -16.04 -13.11 24.82
N TYR A 158 -16.11 -14.32 24.25
CA TYR A 158 -15.52 -15.52 24.84
C TYR A 158 -14.00 -15.35 25.03
N TYR A 159 -13.26 -14.98 23.98
CA TYR A 159 -11.82 -14.80 24.08
C TYR A 159 -11.42 -13.58 24.93
N ALA A 160 -12.20 -12.51 24.91
CA ALA A 160 -11.95 -11.33 25.74
C ALA A 160 -11.96 -11.66 27.24
N ALA A 161 -12.83 -12.60 27.67
CA ALA A 161 -12.87 -13.07 29.05
C ALA A 161 -11.64 -13.90 29.46
N LEU A 162 -10.90 -14.45 28.50
CA LEU A 162 -9.70 -15.27 28.74
C LEU A 162 -8.40 -14.44 28.77
N VAL A 163 -8.46 -13.14 28.46
CA VAL A 163 -7.28 -12.27 28.36
C VAL A 163 -7.18 -11.39 29.61
N GLU A 164 -6.04 -11.46 30.29
CA GLU A 164 -5.77 -10.57 31.42
C GLU A 164 -5.56 -9.11 30.95
N PRO A 165 -5.93 -8.09 31.74
CA PRO A 165 -5.65 -6.70 31.42
C PRO A 165 -4.17 -6.43 31.15
N SER A 166 -3.28 -7.09 31.90
CA SER A 166 -1.82 -7.02 31.72
C SER A 166 -1.37 -7.45 30.32
N GLN A 167 -1.95 -8.53 29.79
CA GLN A 167 -1.68 -9.07 28.46
C GLN A 167 -2.24 -8.15 27.37
N ARG A 168 -3.49 -7.70 27.53
CA ARG A 168 -4.12 -6.73 26.62
C ARG A 168 -3.31 -5.44 26.51
N ASP A 169 -2.94 -4.87 27.66
CA ASP A 169 -2.26 -3.58 27.73
C ASP A 169 -0.81 -3.68 27.23
N SER A 170 -0.24 -4.89 27.20
CA SER A 170 1.08 -5.15 26.59
C SER A 170 1.13 -4.76 25.10
N PHE A 171 -0.01 -4.77 24.40
CA PHE A 171 -0.14 -4.41 22.99
C PHE A 171 -0.12 -2.91 22.71
N HIS A 172 -0.23 -2.05 23.72
CA HIS A 172 0.02 -0.61 23.55
C HIS A 172 1.44 -0.34 23.01
N LYS A 173 2.39 -1.25 23.28
CA LYS A 173 3.70 -1.25 22.64
C LYS A 173 3.58 -1.94 21.28
N LYS A 174 3.63 -1.16 20.19
CA LYS A 174 3.59 -1.65 18.79
C LYS A 174 4.49 -2.87 18.54
N ARG A 175 5.69 -2.91 19.14
CA ARG A 175 6.62 -4.04 19.01
C ARG A 175 6.02 -5.37 19.48
N ASN A 176 5.33 -5.36 20.61
CA ASN A 176 4.71 -6.56 21.17
C ASN A 176 3.56 -7.02 20.27
N LEU A 177 2.69 -6.07 19.87
CA LEU A 177 1.58 -6.32 18.94
C LEU A 177 2.06 -6.98 17.63
N PHE A 178 3.09 -6.43 16.98
CA PHE A 178 3.60 -7.00 15.72
C PHE A 178 4.28 -8.36 15.93
N ARG A 179 5.05 -8.54 17.00
CA ARG A 179 5.74 -9.80 17.28
C ARG A 179 4.76 -10.93 17.56
N GLU A 180 3.79 -10.68 18.44
CA GLU A 180 2.80 -11.70 18.83
C GLU A 180 1.82 -11.99 17.69
N GLY A 181 1.42 -10.96 16.92
CA GLY A 181 0.67 -11.17 15.68
C GLY A 181 1.41 -12.07 14.70
N TYR A 182 2.70 -11.83 14.46
CA TYR A 182 3.51 -12.69 13.59
C TYR A 182 3.59 -14.12 14.12
N GLN A 183 3.82 -14.31 15.42
CA GLN A 183 3.84 -15.63 16.04
C GLN A 183 2.50 -16.36 15.91
N ALA A 184 1.39 -15.67 16.14
CA ALA A 184 0.05 -16.24 15.98
C ALA A 184 -0.20 -16.71 14.54
N TYR A 185 0.23 -15.95 13.52
CA TYR A 185 0.15 -16.40 12.13
C TYR A 185 1.04 -17.63 11.85
N GLN A 186 2.25 -17.70 12.41
CA GLN A 186 3.12 -18.88 12.26
C GLN A 186 2.48 -20.13 12.89
N LEU A 187 1.90 -20.00 14.08
CA LEU A 187 1.17 -21.08 14.74
C LEU A 187 -0.06 -21.52 13.93
N ALA A 188 -0.81 -20.58 13.38
CA ALA A 188 -1.95 -20.88 12.53
C ALA A 188 -1.52 -21.68 11.28
N VAL A 189 -0.44 -21.27 10.61
CA VAL A 189 0.11 -22.02 9.46
C VAL A 189 0.49 -23.45 9.85
N GLN A 190 1.17 -23.64 10.98
CA GLN A 190 1.51 -24.98 11.48
C GLN A 190 0.28 -25.84 11.77
N SER A 191 -0.74 -25.26 12.41
CA SER A 191 -1.98 -25.98 12.71
C SER A 191 -2.73 -26.43 11.45
N VAL A 192 -2.74 -25.59 10.41
CA VAL A 192 -3.34 -25.93 9.12
C VAL A 192 -2.56 -27.05 8.43
N LEU A 193 -1.22 -26.96 8.41
CA LEU A 193 -0.37 -28.01 7.83
C LEU A 193 -0.53 -29.36 8.53
N CYS A 194 -0.61 -29.37 9.86
CA CYS A 194 -0.86 -30.59 10.64
C CYS A 194 -2.21 -31.24 10.31
N VAL A 195 -3.27 -30.45 10.11
CA VAL A 195 -4.59 -30.96 9.69
C VAL A 195 -4.52 -31.55 8.27
N PHE A 196 -3.76 -30.95 7.36
CA PHE A 196 -3.57 -31.50 6.01
C PHE A 196 -2.75 -32.79 6.00
N GLU A 197 -1.70 -32.90 6.83
CA GLU A 197 -0.89 -34.12 6.98
C GLU A 197 -1.73 -35.26 7.58
N LEU A 198 -2.49 -35.00 8.64
CA LEU A 198 -3.41 -35.97 9.24
C LEU A 198 -4.50 -36.41 8.25
N SER A 199 -5.03 -35.49 7.44
CA SER A 199 -6.00 -35.83 6.39
C SER A 199 -5.38 -36.65 5.25
N ALA A 200 -4.08 -36.51 4.96
CA ALA A 200 -3.38 -37.27 3.94
C ALA A 200 -3.03 -38.69 4.42
N GLU A 201 -2.63 -38.86 5.68
CA GLU A 201 -2.39 -40.17 6.30
C GLU A 201 -3.69 -40.99 6.43
N VAL A 202 -4.78 -40.37 6.85
CA VAL A 202 -6.09 -41.04 6.94
C VAL A 202 -6.55 -41.54 5.56
N ASN A 203 -6.30 -40.79 4.49
CA ASN A 203 -6.70 -41.17 3.14
C ASN A 203 -5.83 -42.27 2.51
N GLN A 204 -4.61 -42.51 3.03
CA GLN A 204 -3.77 -43.66 2.66
C GLN A 204 -4.14 -44.93 3.45
N THR A 205 -4.76 -44.79 4.61
CA THR A 205 -5.14 -45.92 5.48
C THR A 205 -6.45 -46.60 5.05
N PHE A 206 -7.23 -45.97 4.15
CA PHE A 206 -8.48 -46.50 3.58
C PHE A 206 -8.34 -47.07 2.15
N VAL A 207 -7.12 -47.43 1.74
CA VAL A 207 -6.86 -48.25 0.54
C VAL A 207 -6.22 -49.56 0.97
N ILE A 208 -7.00 -50.41 1.64
CA ILE A 208 -6.83 -51.88 1.68
C ILE A 208 -8.23 -52.48 1.61
#